data_AF-A0A9X1AEK9-F1
#
_entry.id   AF-A0A9X1AEK9-F1
#
_cell.length_a   1.000
_cell.length_b   1.000
_cell.length_c   1.000
_cell.angle_alpha   90.00
_cell.angle_beta   90.00
_cell.angle_gamma   90.00
#
_symmetry.space_group_name_H-M   'P 1'
#
loop_
_entity.id
_entity.type
_entity.pdbx_description
1 polymer ?
#
loop_
_entity_poly.entity_id
_entity_poly.type
_entity_poly.pdbx_seq_one_letter_code
_entity_poly.pdbx_strand_id
1 'polypeptide(L)'
;MTHRMFVAFAGGGAKGLIHLGVLRALEARDVEFKGLGGTSAGAIVAVLKAAGLTADELLDPKTGRSLVQQLSEIDPGIRTPRDFFGRWGWRKVLLFRELLPFLPMFCLCTAGLCVLLVFFAGWLAAESHYVVAGIIVIALMIGAFFTVRLFFAGLARTTTLSLAIGTLLQRRLFPSEPGRIVVMEDFGRDGRPTLKIVSANLSRGRLQLFSPERTPKVPVSAAIAASISLPVIFEPLFVDGDLHMDGGIVSNLPAWSFDEERELDPDAITLAIEIQTATERRLLSKFNWLAAFIQTGLFGSSELNLRAAGRAERLVLSTSLSLLQFDLTAAQAIQEVEDAERAALVSLDKWLFRRPEAYRNACKTTKALVDDVLETVLDQRDPRVRVAIAIPDKGFFKSLRLRYSTGYDSYHDEGLLVPIDGTIAGHAWLSGDTLFEIAPLPQEFRMDGPENRLRRKAARQDLKWMLCVPISIGGDKRPRFVVQIDGGNVMPQDGRVDTVITRIENDAKEFFGLLAESLHELEDSDGLEK
;
A
#
# COMPACT_ATOMS: atom_id res chain seq x y z
N MET A 1 2.44 -12.44 -20.99
CA MET A 1 1.12 -11.87 -20.64
C MET A 1 1.38 -10.54 -19.96
N THR A 2 0.74 -9.47 -20.40
CA THR A 2 0.87 -8.13 -19.79
C THR A 2 0.00 -8.08 -18.54
N HIS A 3 0.60 -7.83 -17.36
CA HIS A 3 -0.16 -7.76 -16.12
C HIS A 3 -0.78 -6.37 -15.94
N ARG A 4 -2.09 -6.29 -15.73
CA ARG A 4 -2.80 -5.05 -15.42
C ARG A 4 -2.69 -4.75 -13.93
N MET A 5 -2.28 -3.54 -13.56
CA MET A 5 -2.07 -3.19 -12.15
C MET A 5 -2.56 -1.80 -11.75
N PHE A 6 -3.11 -1.73 -10.53
CA PHE A 6 -3.24 -0.51 -9.75
C PHE A 6 -2.09 -0.44 -8.75
N VAL A 7 -1.35 0.66 -8.69
CA VAL A 7 -0.17 0.77 -7.83
C VAL A 7 -0.29 1.97 -6.90
N ALA A 8 -0.16 1.72 -5.60
CA ALA A 8 -0.20 2.75 -4.55
C ALA A 8 1.18 2.91 -3.90
N PHE A 9 1.76 4.10 -3.97
CA PHE A 9 3.07 4.43 -3.41
C PHE A 9 2.93 5.15 -2.07
N ALA A 10 3.55 4.59 -1.03
CA ALA A 10 3.59 5.22 0.28
C ALA A 10 4.38 6.54 0.30
N GLY A 11 4.05 7.42 1.26
CA GLY A 11 4.91 8.54 1.61
C GLY A 11 6.20 8.10 2.30
N GLY A 12 7.24 8.94 2.24
CA GLY A 12 8.54 8.61 2.83
C GLY A 12 9.62 9.70 2.78
N GLY A 13 9.31 10.93 2.35
CA GLY A 13 10.32 11.98 2.15
C GLY A 13 11.42 11.53 1.17
N ALA A 14 12.69 11.70 1.56
CA ALA A 14 13.85 11.29 0.76
C ALA A 14 13.85 9.79 0.40
N LYS A 15 13.22 8.95 1.23
CA LYS A 15 13.07 7.51 0.96
C LYS A 15 12.25 7.22 -0.29
N GLY A 16 11.47 8.17 -0.80
CA GLY A 16 10.71 8.01 -2.03
C GLY A 16 11.57 7.65 -3.26
N LEU A 17 12.89 7.83 -3.17
CA LEU A 17 13.85 7.34 -4.16
C LEU A 17 13.70 5.83 -4.45
N ILE A 18 13.38 5.02 -3.42
CA ILE A 18 13.23 3.56 -3.51
C ILE A 18 12.09 3.15 -4.44
N HIS A 19 11.06 3.99 -4.55
CA HIS A 19 9.95 3.75 -5.47
C HIS A 19 10.41 3.69 -6.94
N LEU A 20 11.53 4.35 -7.29
CA LEU A 20 12.10 4.25 -8.63
C LEU A 20 12.60 2.83 -8.92
N GLY A 21 13.21 2.16 -7.94
CA GLY A 21 13.66 0.76 -8.09
C GLY A 21 12.48 -0.18 -8.32
N VAL A 22 11.38 0.02 -7.59
CA VAL A 22 10.13 -0.74 -7.81
C VAL A 22 9.55 -0.46 -9.18
N LEU A 23 9.55 0.80 -9.59
CA LEU A 23 9.01 1.19 -10.88
C LEU A 23 9.80 0.55 -12.02
N ARG A 24 11.14 0.50 -11.94
CA ARG A 24 12.00 -0.25 -12.87
C ARG A 24 11.64 -1.73 -12.89
N ALA A 25 11.45 -2.33 -11.71
CA ALA A 25 11.10 -3.74 -11.60
C ALA A 25 9.71 -4.08 -12.18
N LEU A 26 8.75 -3.15 -12.11
CA LEU A 26 7.43 -3.29 -12.73
C LEU A 26 7.50 -3.08 -14.25
N GLU A 27 8.26 -2.08 -14.71
CA GLU A 27 8.49 -1.82 -16.13
C GLU A 27 9.18 -3.01 -16.82
N ALA A 28 10.17 -3.63 -16.17
CA ALA A 28 10.86 -4.83 -16.66
C ALA A 28 9.96 -6.06 -16.82
N ARG A 29 8.73 -6.03 -16.27
CA ARG A 29 7.73 -7.10 -16.36
C ARG A 29 6.56 -6.76 -17.28
N ASP A 30 6.71 -5.72 -18.10
CA ASP A 30 5.66 -5.25 -19.02
C ASP A 30 4.31 -5.04 -18.30
N VAL A 31 4.34 -4.42 -17.12
CA VAL A 31 3.12 -4.10 -16.37
C VAL A 31 2.35 -2.97 -17.05
N GLU A 32 1.07 -3.19 -17.29
CA GLU A 32 0.13 -2.17 -17.73
C GLU A 32 -0.50 -1.48 -16.52
N PHE A 33 -0.12 -0.22 -16.29
CA PHE A 33 -0.64 0.58 -15.20
C PHE A 33 -2.05 1.08 -15.53
N LYS A 34 -3.05 0.63 -14.76
CA LYS A 34 -4.45 1.10 -14.86
C LYS A 34 -4.74 2.27 -13.95
N GLY A 35 -4.07 2.33 -12.80
CA GLY A 35 -4.15 3.47 -11.90
C GLY A 35 -2.93 3.58 -11.00
N LEU A 36 -2.58 4.81 -10.67
CA LEU A 36 -1.42 5.16 -9.86
C LEU A 36 -1.85 6.08 -8.73
N GLY A 37 -1.56 5.67 -7.50
CA GLY A 37 -1.95 6.34 -6.28
C GLY A 37 -0.73 6.70 -5.46
N GLY A 38 -0.73 7.83 -4.77
CA GLY A 38 0.40 8.14 -3.90
C GLY A 38 0.14 9.20 -2.84
N THR A 39 0.99 9.15 -1.82
CA THR A 39 1.05 10.12 -0.73
C THR A 39 2.46 10.70 -0.65
N SER A 40 2.62 12.01 -0.45
CA SER A 40 3.92 12.68 -0.28
C SER A 40 4.88 12.36 -1.44
N ALA A 41 6.09 11.90 -1.15
CA ALA A 41 7.05 11.47 -2.18
C ALA A 41 6.49 10.39 -3.13
N GLY A 42 5.61 9.51 -2.65
CA GLY A 42 4.91 8.54 -3.50
C GLY A 42 3.96 9.18 -4.51
N ALA A 43 3.34 10.32 -4.16
CA ALA A 43 2.50 11.08 -5.08
C ALA A 43 3.30 11.65 -6.27
N ILE A 44 4.53 12.12 -6.02
CA ILE A 44 5.42 12.59 -7.08
C ILE A 44 5.70 11.46 -8.08
N VAL A 45 6.08 10.28 -7.58
CA VAL A 45 6.38 9.11 -8.43
C VAL A 45 5.14 8.65 -9.19
N ALA A 46 3.98 8.57 -8.52
CA ALA A 46 2.71 8.22 -9.15
C ALA A 46 2.36 9.15 -10.31
N VAL A 47 2.47 10.47 -10.10
CA VAL A 47 2.16 11.49 -11.12
C VAL A 47 3.10 11.40 -12.31
N LEU A 48 4.42 11.33 -12.06
CA LEU A 48 5.40 11.29 -13.13
C LEU A 48 5.23 10.02 -13.97
N LYS A 49 5.01 8.87 -13.33
CA LYS A 49 4.70 7.63 -14.06
C LYS A 49 3.38 7.71 -14.81
N ALA A 50 2.33 8.28 -14.20
CA ALA A 50 1.04 8.44 -14.86
C ALA A 50 1.11 9.35 -16.09
N ALA A 51 2.07 10.28 -16.10
CA ALA A 51 2.36 11.15 -17.24
C ALA A 51 3.22 10.48 -18.33
N GLY A 52 3.55 9.20 -18.16
CA GLY A 52 4.31 8.40 -19.11
C GLY A 52 5.83 8.57 -19.02
N LEU A 53 6.36 9.05 -17.90
CA LEU A 53 7.81 8.99 -17.64
C LEU A 53 8.20 7.57 -17.23
N THR A 54 9.31 7.07 -17.78
CA THR A 54 9.89 5.78 -17.34
C THR A 54 10.78 5.99 -16.13
N ALA A 55 11.05 4.92 -15.38
CA ALA A 55 11.92 5.04 -14.22
C ALA A 55 13.37 5.40 -14.59
N ASP A 56 13.86 4.95 -15.76
CA ASP A 56 15.17 5.36 -16.29
C ASP A 56 15.20 6.86 -16.67
N GLU A 57 14.07 7.45 -17.10
CA GLU A 57 14.00 8.91 -17.28
C GLU A 57 14.09 9.66 -15.94
N LEU A 58 13.60 9.06 -14.85
CA LEU A 58 13.61 9.65 -13.51
C LEU A 58 14.97 9.51 -12.82
N LEU A 59 15.64 8.38 -12.98
CA LEU A 59 17.03 8.17 -12.60
C LEU A 59 17.60 7.02 -13.42
N ASP A 60 18.52 7.34 -14.33
CA ASP A 60 19.26 6.37 -15.11
C ASP A 60 20.55 5.98 -14.35
N PRO A 61 20.69 4.72 -13.88
CA PRO A 61 21.91 4.24 -13.23
C PRO A 61 23.15 4.31 -14.11
N LYS A 62 23.00 4.18 -15.44
CA LYS A 62 24.11 4.06 -16.39
C LYS A 62 24.69 5.42 -16.74
N THR A 63 23.83 6.40 -16.98
CA THR A 63 24.25 7.75 -17.36
C THR A 63 24.31 8.71 -16.19
N GLY A 64 23.68 8.38 -15.06
CA GLY A 64 23.50 9.28 -13.91
C GLY A 64 22.52 10.42 -14.18
N ARG A 65 21.85 10.43 -15.34
CA ARG A 65 20.80 11.41 -15.66
C ARG A 65 19.65 11.23 -14.67
N SER A 66 19.18 12.34 -14.11
CA SER A 66 18.15 12.31 -13.06
C SER A 66 17.04 13.31 -13.31
N LEU A 67 15.92 13.11 -12.62
CA LEU A 67 14.81 14.06 -12.54
C LEU A 67 15.30 15.45 -12.15
N VAL A 68 16.26 15.54 -11.22
CA VAL A 68 16.83 16.82 -10.78
C VAL A 68 17.44 17.59 -11.95
N GLN A 69 18.13 16.89 -12.86
CA GLN A 69 18.68 17.50 -14.05
C GLN A 69 17.58 18.01 -14.99
N GLN A 70 16.52 17.23 -15.21
CA GLN A 70 15.37 17.71 -16.01
C GLN A 70 14.68 18.92 -15.38
N LEU A 71 14.53 18.93 -14.06
CA LEU A 71 13.98 20.06 -13.33
C LEU A 71 14.91 21.29 -13.39
N SER A 72 16.23 21.08 -13.41
CA SER A 72 17.22 22.16 -13.55
C SER A 72 17.15 22.88 -14.91
N GLU A 73 16.74 22.16 -15.96
CA GLU A 73 16.51 22.73 -17.30
C GLU A 73 15.25 23.61 -17.34
N ILE A 74 14.32 23.41 -16.41
CA ILE A 74 13.09 24.19 -16.26
C ILE A 74 13.33 25.37 -15.31
N ASP A 75 13.91 25.11 -14.14
CA ASP A 75 14.26 26.09 -13.13
C ASP A 75 15.75 25.95 -12.77
N PRO A 76 16.62 26.87 -13.26
CA PRO A 76 18.05 26.87 -12.96
C PRO A 76 18.41 26.99 -11.47
N GLY A 77 17.43 27.32 -10.61
CA GLY A 77 17.54 27.32 -9.16
C GLY A 77 17.60 25.92 -8.55
N ILE A 78 17.14 24.88 -9.26
CA ILE A 78 17.14 23.49 -8.80
C ILE A 78 18.38 22.78 -9.37
N ARG A 79 19.44 22.61 -8.57
CA ARG A 79 20.65 21.90 -9.01
C ARG A 79 20.85 20.58 -8.29
N THR A 80 20.40 20.53 -7.05
CA THR A 80 20.48 19.38 -6.17
C THR A 80 19.13 19.18 -5.46
N PRO A 81 18.81 17.98 -4.95
CA PRO A 81 17.58 17.75 -4.19
C PRO A 81 17.42 18.69 -2.98
N ARG A 82 18.53 19.20 -2.43
CA ARG A 82 18.54 20.18 -1.34
C ARG A 82 17.90 21.51 -1.72
N ASP A 83 17.94 21.86 -3.02
CA ASP A 83 17.41 23.12 -3.52
C ASP A 83 15.87 23.12 -3.54
N PHE A 84 15.21 21.96 -3.40
CA PHE A 84 13.77 21.88 -3.19
C PHE A 84 13.31 22.65 -1.94
N PHE A 85 14.20 22.79 -0.95
CA PHE A 85 13.93 23.53 0.28
C PHE A 85 14.29 25.02 0.17
N GLY A 86 14.87 25.45 -0.95
CA GLY A 86 15.46 26.76 -1.14
C GLY A 86 16.77 26.97 -0.37
N ARG A 87 17.54 28.00 -0.77
CA ARG A 87 18.90 28.27 -0.24
C ARG A 87 18.97 28.39 1.29
N TRP A 88 17.98 29.04 1.89
CA TRP A 88 17.91 29.22 3.34
C TRP A 88 17.10 28.13 4.03
N GLY A 89 16.12 27.53 3.35
CA GLY A 89 15.29 26.49 3.96
C GLY A 89 16.08 25.22 4.24
N TRP A 90 16.98 24.79 3.35
CA TRP A 90 17.84 23.63 3.63
C TRP A 90 18.75 23.84 4.85
N ARG A 91 19.34 25.02 5.01
CA ARG A 91 20.13 25.36 6.20
C ARG A 91 19.30 25.29 7.48
N LYS A 92 18.05 25.76 7.43
CA LYS A 92 17.12 25.65 8.55
C LYS A 92 16.72 24.20 8.83
N VAL A 93 16.51 23.38 7.81
CA VAL A 93 16.21 21.95 7.94
C VAL A 93 17.38 21.20 8.57
N LEU A 94 18.62 21.49 8.16
CA LEU A 94 19.82 20.93 8.80
C LEU A 94 19.90 21.35 10.26
N LEU A 95 19.77 22.65 10.55
CA LEU A 95 19.78 23.15 11.93
C LEU A 95 18.68 22.49 12.77
N PHE A 96 17.48 22.35 12.21
CA PHE A 96 16.37 21.66 12.86
C PHE A 96 16.70 20.19 13.12
N ARG A 97 17.25 19.47 12.14
CA ARG A 97 17.67 18.07 12.28
C ARG A 97 18.67 17.87 13.42
N GLU A 98 19.67 18.75 13.51
CA GLU A 98 20.70 18.71 14.56
C GLU A 98 20.18 19.16 15.94
N LEU A 99 19.23 20.11 15.98
CA LEU A 99 18.62 20.61 17.22
C LEU A 99 17.46 19.76 17.74
N LEU A 100 16.84 18.93 16.89
CA LEU A 100 15.66 18.12 17.23
C LEU A 100 15.86 17.24 18.49
N PRO A 101 17.02 16.58 18.71
CA PRO A 101 17.26 15.80 19.94
C PRO A 101 17.34 16.66 21.20
N PHE A 102 17.74 17.92 21.05
CA PHE A 102 17.89 18.88 22.16
C PHE A 102 16.63 19.70 22.42
N LEU A 103 15.64 19.65 21.52
CA LEU A 103 14.40 20.39 21.61
C LEU A 103 13.68 20.22 22.97
N PRO A 104 13.58 19.02 23.58
CA PRO A 104 12.94 18.88 24.88
C PRO A 104 13.71 19.58 25.99
N MET A 105 15.04 19.51 25.98
CA MET A 105 15.89 20.20 26.95
C MET A 105 15.77 21.71 26.77
N PHE A 106 15.74 22.18 25.53
CA PHE A 106 15.49 23.58 25.20
C PHE A 106 14.11 24.04 25.68
N CYS A 107 13.05 23.26 25.45
CA CYS A 107 11.70 23.53 25.96
C CYS A 107 11.65 23.54 27.50
N LEU A 108 12.37 22.63 28.16
CA LEU A 108 12.43 22.58 29.64
C LEU A 108 13.19 23.77 30.22
N CYS A 109 14.33 24.13 29.63
CA CYS A 109 15.13 25.29 30.02
C CYS A 109 14.37 26.60 29.76
N THR A 110 13.69 26.72 28.62
CA THR A 110 12.86 27.90 28.31
C THR A 110 11.64 27.98 29.22
N ALA A 111 10.95 26.86 29.50
CA ALA A 111 9.87 26.83 30.48
C ALA A 111 10.35 27.24 31.88
N GLY A 112 11.50 26.71 32.32
CA GLY A 112 12.14 27.09 33.58
C GLY A 112 12.51 28.57 33.62
N LEU A 113 13.10 29.10 32.55
CA LEU A 113 13.43 30.52 32.41
C LEU A 113 12.16 31.40 32.42
N CYS A 114 11.09 31.00 31.74
CA CYS A 114 9.81 31.70 31.76
C CYS A 114 9.22 31.72 33.17
N VAL A 115 9.25 30.59 33.89
CA VAL A 115 8.80 30.52 35.30
C VAL A 115 9.62 31.49 36.16
N LEU A 116 10.95 31.47 36.05
CA LEU A 116 11.83 32.38 36.79
C LEU A 116 11.55 33.85 36.46
N LEU A 117 11.34 34.19 35.19
CA LEU A 117 11.03 35.55 34.75
C LEU A 117 9.65 36.01 35.23
N VAL A 118 8.66 35.11 35.32
CA VAL A 118 7.34 35.40 35.92
C VAL A 118 7.47 35.66 37.42
N PHE A 119 8.22 34.83 38.15
CA PHE A 119 8.50 35.06 39.57
C PHE A 119 9.24 36.38 39.80
N PHE A 120 10.24 36.69 38.95
CA PHE A 120 11.01 37.92 39.02
C PHE A 120 10.15 39.16 38.71
N ALA A 121 9.28 39.09 37.70
CA ALA A 121 8.32 40.14 37.41
C ALA A 121 7.32 40.34 38.56
N GLY A 122 6.86 39.25 39.20
CA GLY A 122 6.01 39.31 40.39
C GLY A 122 6.70 39.98 41.59
N TRP A 123 7.98 39.67 41.80
CA TRP A 123 8.80 40.31 42.83
C TRP A 123 9.00 41.81 42.56
N LEU A 124 9.32 42.19 41.33
CA LEU A 124 9.42 43.60 40.92
C LEU A 124 8.10 44.35 41.10
N ALA A 125 6.97 43.71 40.83
CA ALA A 125 5.65 44.29 41.07
C ALA A 125 5.36 44.49 42.56
N ALA A 126 5.86 43.61 43.44
CA ALA A 126 5.73 43.77 44.90
C ALA A 126 6.54 44.96 45.43
N GLU A 127 7.70 45.25 44.83
CA GLU A 127 8.55 46.42 45.13
C GLU A 127 8.10 47.71 44.41
N SER A 128 6.84 47.76 43.93
CA SER A 128 6.26 48.91 43.21
C SER A 128 6.90 49.26 41.84
N HIS A 129 7.72 48.37 41.26
CA HIS A 129 8.32 48.53 39.93
C HIS A 129 7.44 47.94 38.80
N TYR A 130 6.16 48.29 38.77
CA TYR A 130 5.15 47.71 37.86
C TYR A 130 5.48 47.87 36.37
N VAL A 131 6.12 48.98 35.99
CA VAL A 131 6.50 49.26 34.58
C VAL A 131 7.53 48.24 34.08
N VAL A 132 8.54 47.92 34.90
CA VAL A 132 9.60 46.97 34.54
C VAL A 132 9.06 45.54 34.48
N ALA A 133 8.22 45.16 35.45
CA ALA A 133 7.52 43.88 35.44
C ALA A 133 6.65 43.69 34.18
N GLY A 134 5.90 44.73 33.78
CA GLY A 134 5.10 44.74 32.56
C GLY A 134 5.91 44.53 31.29
N ILE A 135 7.09 45.16 31.18
CA ILE A 135 7.99 45.01 30.02
C ILE A 135 8.48 43.56 29.89
N ILE A 136 8.81 42.89 31.01
CA ILE A 136 9.28 41.50 31.00
C ILE A 136 8.18 40.55 30.51
N VAL A 137 6.94 40.74 30.99
CA VAL A 137 5.79 39.93 30.55
C VAL A 137 5.50 40.14 29.06
N ILE A 138 5.55 41.38 28.58
CA ILE A 138 5.37 41.69 27.15
C ILE A 138 6.48 41.04 26.32
N ALA A 139 7.74 41.12 26.76
CA ALA A 139 8.87 40.49 26.07
C ALA A 139 8.72 38.96 26.01
N LEU A 140 8.25 38.32 27.09
CA LEU A 140 7.94 36.89 27.11
C LEU A 140 6.81 36.52 26.14
N MET A 141 5.72 37.30 26.11
CA MET A 141 4.60 37.09 25.18
C MET A 141 5.04 37.24 23.73
N ILE A 142 5.86 38.26 23.42
CA ILE A 142 6.44 38.47 22.10
C ILE A 142 7.37 37.30 21.73
N GLY A 143 8.25 36.87 22.64
CA GLY A 143 9.16 35.74 22.43
C GLY A 143 8.40 34.42 22.18
N ALA A 144 7.35 34.15 22.95
CA ALA A 144 6.48 32.99 22.76
C ALA A 144 5.75 33.05 21.41
N PHE A 145 5.20 34.21 21.06
CA PHE A 145 4.54 34.42 19.76
C PHE A 145 5.50 34.18 18.58
N PHE A 146 6.72 34.72 18.62
CA PHE A 146 7.72 34.50 17.57
C PHE A 146 8.18 33.04 17.52
N THR A 147 8.32 32.36 18.66
CA THR A 147 8.70 30.94 18.72
C THR A 147 7.62 30.06 18.09
N VAL A 148 6.35 30.27 18.46
CA VAL A 148 5.20 29.59 17.85
C VAL A 148 5.13 29.90 16.35
N ARG A 149 5.23 31.17 15.97
CA ARG A 149 5.21 31.59 14.56
C ARG A 149 6.33 30.95 13.75
N LEU A 150 7.52 30.79 14.30
CA LEU A 150 8.66 30.12 13.65
C LEU A 150 8.36 28.63 13.40
N PHE A 151 7.68 27.95 14.34
CA PHE A 151 7.25 26.57 14.19
C PHE A 151 6.17 26.38 13.11
N PHE A 152 5.24 27.33 12.98
CA PHE A 152 4.10 27.22 12.07
C PHE A 152 4.32 27.84 10.68
N ALA A 153 5.34 28.68 10.49
CA ALA A 153 5.62 29.32 9.20
C ALA A 153 6.26 28.36 8.17
N GLY A 154 6.63 27.14 8.56
CA GLY A 154 7.38 26.20 7.71
C GLY A 154 8.84 26.61 7.51
N LEU A 155 9.74 25.63 7.41
CA LEU A 155 11.16 25.90 7.15
C LEU A 155 11.44 26.19 5.67
N ALA A 156 10.61 25.64 4.78
CA ALA A 156 10.73 25.75 3.33
C ALA A 156 9.35 25.87 2.65
N ARG A 157 9.36 26.29 1.38
CA ARG A 157 8.17 26.34 0.52
C ARG A 157 8.15 25.16 -0.43
N THR A 158 6.96 24.64 -0.74
CA THR A 158 6.78 23.51 -1.69
C THR A 158 6.58 23.95 -3.13
N THR A 159 6.34 25.24 -3.36
CA THR A 159 5.95 25.81 -4.66
C THR A 159 7.01 25.67 -5.73
N THR A 160 8.29 25.76 -5.39
CA THR A 160 9.38 25.62 -6.37
C THR A 160 9.35 24.25 -7.05
N LEU A 161 9.30 23.18 -6.24
CA LEU A 161 9.27 21.81 -6.76
C LEU A 161 7.96 21.53 -7.52
N SER A 162 6.82 21.93 -6.98
CA SER A 162 5.53 21.62 -7.59
C SER A 162 5.29 22.36 -8.92
N LEU A 163 5.75 23.60 -9.05
CA LEU A 163 5.68 24.35 -10.31
C LEU A 163 6.62 23.78 -11.36
N ALA A 164 7.83 23.38 -10.96
CA ALA A 164 8.77 22.72 -11.87
C ALA A 164 8.21 21.39 -12.39
N ILE A 165 7.62 20.56 -11.49
CA ILE A 165 6.90 19.34 -11.89
C ILE A 165 5.71 19.68 -12.80
N GLY A 166 4.89 20.67 -12.45
CA GLY A 166 3.75 21.08 -13.28
C GLY A 166 4.15 21.47 -14.71
N THR A 167 5.28 22.18 -14.85
CA THR A 167 5.84 22.54 -16.15
C THR A 167 6.38 21.32 -16.90
N LEU A 168 7.05 20.39 -16.20
CA LEU A 168 7.50 19.12 -16.77
C LEU A 168 6.32 18.30 -17.32
N LEU A 169 5.22 18.22 -16.56
CA LEU A 169 4.00 17.53 -16.96
C LEU A 169 3.36 18.17 -18.19
N GLN A 170 3.27 19.50 -18.23
CA GLN A 170 2.75 20.21 -19.39
C GLN A 170 3.57 19.90 -20.65
N ARG A 171 4.90 19.98 -20.55
CA ARG A 171 5.80 19.67 -21.68
C ARG A 171 5.66 18.23 -22.17
N ARG A 172 5.41 17.28 -21.27
CA ARG A 172 5.27 15.85 -21.60
C ARG A 172 3.90 15.50 -22.18
N LEU A 173 2.83 15.98 -21.56
CA LEU A 173 1.46 15.60 -21.90
C LEU A 173 0.86 16.46 -23.02
N PHE A 174 1.19 17.75 -23.05
CA PHE A 174 0.62 18.73 -23.97
C PHE A 174 1.72 19.60 -24.60
N PRO A 175 2.66 19.00 -25.37
CA PRO A 175 3.79 19.72 -25.95
C PRO A 175 3.37 20.88 -26.87
N SER A 176 2.19 20.77 -27.49
CA SER A 176 1.64 21.78 -28.41
C SER A 176 0.92 22.95 -27.70
N GLU A 177 0.70 22.87 -26.39
CA GLU A 177 -0.09 23.86 -25.62
C GLU A 177 0.76 24.48 -24.49
N PRO A 178 1.72 25.38 -24.82
CA PRO A 178 2.58 25.99 -23.83
C PRO A 178 1.76 26.79 -22.81
N GLY A 179 2.05 26.60 -21.52
CA GLY A 179 1.37 27.30 -20.43
C GLY A 179 0.04 26.69 -19.98
N ARG A 180 -0.43 25.60 -20.62
CA ARG A 180 -1.58 24.82 -20.10
C ARG A 180 -1.27 24.26 -18.71
N ILE A 181 -2.19 24.46 -17.78
CA ILE A 181 -2.12 23.83 -16.47
C ILE A 181 -2.66 22.40 -16.60
N VAL A 182 -1.84 21.42 -16.23
CA VAL A 182 -2.27 20.02 -16.15
C VAL A 182 -3.14 19.83 -14.92
N VAL A 183 -4.37 19.34 -15.13
CA VAL A 183 -5.40 19.17 -14.10
C VAL A 183 -5.71 17.68 -13.89
N MET A 184 -6.38 17.33 -12.79
CA MET A 184 -6.64 15.91 -12.46
C MET A 184 -7.43 15.18 -13.55
N GLU A 185 -8.38 15.85 -14.22
CA GLU A 185 -9.16 15.24 -15.31
C GLU A 185 -8.32 14.86 -16.55
N ASP A 186 -7.07 15.32 -16.67
CA ASP A 186 -6.18 14.91 -17.76
C ASP A 186 -5.72 13.44 -17.65
N PHE A 187 -5.91 12.82 -16.49
CA PHE A 187 -5.60 11.43 -16.18
C PHE A 187 -6.84 10.54 -16.21
N GLY A 188 -6.66 9.22 -16.37
CA GLY A 188 -7.76 8.26 -16.51
C GLY A 188 -8.47 8.31 -17.88
N ARG A 189 -7.90 9.03 -18.85
CA ARG A 189 -8.37 9.12 -20.25
C ARG A 189 -7.21 9.01 -21.24
N ASP A 190 -7.52 8.79 -22.51
CA ASP A 190 -6.55 8.70 -23.61
C ASP A 190 -5.43 7.66 -23.38
N GLY A 191 -5.76 6.53 -22.73
CA GLY A 191 -4.79 5.48 -22.40
C GLY A 191 -3.87 5.81 -21.21
N ARG A 192 -4.06 6.96 -20.54
CA ARG A 192 -3.33 7.28 -19.30
C ARG A 192 -3.99 6.60 -18.11
N PRO A 193 -3.21 6.08 -17.15
CA PRO A 193 -3.76 5.53 -15.90
C PRO A 193 -4.54 6.60 -15.12
N THR A 194 -5.54 6.17 -14.35
CA THR A 194 -6.19 7.05 -13.37
C THR A 194 -5.19 7.44 -12.27
N LEU A 195 -5.29 8.67 -11.76
CA LEU A 195 -4.33 9.24 -10.82
C LEU A 195 -5.04 9.59 -9.50
N LYS A 196 -4.46 9.16 -8.37
CA LYS A 196 -5.01 9.42 -7.04
C LYS A 196 -3.93 9.98 -6.10
N ILE A 197 -4.17 11.16 -5.53
CA ILE A 197 -3.23 11.82 -4.61
C ILE A 197 -3.92 12.08 -3.28
N VAL A 198 -3.26 11.70 -2.18
CA VAL A 198 -3.80 11.92 -0.83
C VAL A 198 -3.14 13.12 -0.16
N SER A 199 -3.95 13.96 0.49
CA SER A 199 -3.49 14.99 1.43
C SER A 199 -4.37 15.02 2.68
N ALA A 200 -3.89 15.68 3.74
CA ALA A 200 -4.67 16.00 4.92
C ALA A 200 -5.29 17.40 4.75
N ASN A 201 -6.61 17.50 4.75
CA ASN A 201 -7.33 18.78 4.76
C ASN A 201 -7.52 19.23 6.22
N LEU A 202 -6.72 20.21 6.63
CA LEU A 202 -6.72 20.75 7.99
C LEU A 202 -7.91 21.67 8.25
N SER A 203 -8.42 22.38 7.24
CA SER A 203 -9.63 23.21 7.39
C SER A 203 -10.85 22.38 7.80
N ARG A 204 -10.94 21.15 7.30
CA ARG A 204 -12.10 20.26 7.51
C ARG A 204 -11.81 19.09 8.44
N GLY A 205 -10.56 18.93 8.89
CA GLY A 205 -10.14 17.84 9.77
C GLY A 205 -10.32 16.44 9.18
N ARG A 206 -10.13 16.29 7.85
CA ARG A 206 -10.36 15.02 7.15
C ARG A 206 -9.35 14.76 6.04
N LEU A 207 -9.31 13.52 5.57
CA LEU A 207 -8.56 13.16 4.37
C LEU A 207 -9.16 13.83 3.14
N GLN A 208 -8.30 14.35 2.26
CA GLN A 208 -8.67 14.77 0.91
C GLN A 208 -8.01 13.83 -0.10
N LEU A 209 -8.85 13.21 -0.94
CA LEU A 209 -8.42 12.47 -2.12
C LEU A 209 -8.61 13.37 -3.34
N PHE A 210 -7.50 13.71 -4.00
CA PHE A 210 -7.53 14.33 -5.33
C PHE A 210 -7.56 13.22 -6.38
N SER A 211 -8.57 13.27 -7.25
CA SER A 211 -8.74 12.32 -8.36
C SER A 211 -9.51 12.97 -9.52
N PRO A 212 -9.47 12.40 -10.74
CA PRO A 212 -10.27 12.89 -11.87
C PRO A 212 -11.76 13.02 -11.54
N GLU A 213 -12.29 12.11 -10.72
CA GLU A 213 -13.72 12.02 -10.41
C GLU A 213 -14.14 13.02 -9.32
N ARG A 214 -13.25 13.27 -8.34
CA ARG A 214 -13.57 14.09 -7.16
C ARG A 214 -13.15 15.55 -7.31
N THR A 215 -12.03 15.78 -7.98
CA THR A 215 -11.41 17.11 -8.08
C THR A 215 -10.87 17.36 -9.49
N PRO A 216 -11.70 17.25 -10.55
CA PRO A 216 -11.26 17.25 -11.94
C PRO A 216 -10.43 18.49 -12.31
N LYS A 217 -10.82 19.66 -11.81
CA LYS A 217 -10.23 20.96 -12.17
C LYS A 217 -9.01 21.35 -11.34
N VAL A 218 -8.65 20.56 -10.32
CA VAL A 218 -7.51 20.88 -9.46
C VAL A 218 -6.21 20.69 -10.26
N PRO A 219 -5.30 21.68 -10.28
CA PRO A 219 -3.98 21.51 -10.87
C PRO A 219 -3.21 20.37 -10.19
N VAL A 220 -2.64 19.46 -10.97
CA VAL A 220 -1.88 18.33 -10.41
C VAL A 220 -0.67 18.80 -9.61
N SER A 221 -0.03 19.89 -10.04
CA SER A 221 1.03 20.55 -9.27
C SER A 221 0.56 21.02 -7.89
N ALA A 222 -0.65 21.59 -7.79
CA ALA A 222 -1.23 22.00 -6.51
C ALA A 222 -1.56 20.80 -5.62
N ALA A 223 -2.10 19.71 -6.19
CA ALA A 223 -2.36 18.47 -5.47
C ALA A 223 -1.07 17.82 -4.93
N ILE A 224 0.01 17.80 -5.72
CA ILE A 224 1.34 17.36 -5.26
C ILE A 224 1.80 18.26 -4.12
N ALA A 225 1.75 19.58 -4.29
CA ALA A 225 2.22 20.53 -3.30
C ALA A 225 1.51 20.37 -1.95
N ALA A 226 0.19 20.14 -1.97
CA ALA A 226 -0.61 19.81 -0.79
C ALA A 226 -0.16 18.47 -0.16
N SER A 227 0.11 17.46 -0.97
CA SER A 227 0.51 16.12 -0.51
C SER A 227 1.92 16.06 0.08
N ILE A 228 2.83 16.96 -0.30
CA ILE A 228 4.23 16.99 0.18
C ILE A 228 4.49 18.03 1.28
N SER A 229 3.47 18.77 1.73
CA SER A 229 3.58 19.78 2.80
C SER A 229 3.80 19.11 4.16
N LEU A 230 4.97 18.51 4.37
CA LEU A 230 5.36 17.85 5.62
C LEU A 230 5.29 18.83 6.80
N PRO A 231 4.65 18.44 7.93
CA PRO A 231 4.58 19.27 9.12
C PRO A 231 5.95 19.80 9.54
N VAL A 232 6.01 21.06 9.99
CA VAL A 232 7.22 21.78 10.42
C VAL A 232 8.20 22.08 9.29
N ILE A 233 8.44 21.14 8.38
CA ILE A 233 9.41 21.27 7.29
C ILE A 233 8.91 22.20 6.19
N PHE A 234 7.66 22.02 5.77
CA PHE A 234 7.03 22.77 4.69
C PHE A 234 5.83 23.56 5.19
N GLU A 235 5.61 24.74 4.61
CA GLU A 235 4.42 25.54 4.91
C GLU A 235 3.14 24.81 4.46
N PRO A 236 2.06 24.84 5.27
CA PRO A 236 0.74 24.39 4.84
C PRO A 236 0.27 25.16 3.62
N LEU A 237 -0.42 24.50 2.69
CA LEU A 237 -0.78 25.09 1.40
C LEU A 237 -2.30 25.23 1.27
N PHE A 238 -2.76 26.36 0.74
CA PHE A 238 -4.16 26.51 0.35
C PHE A 238 -4.41 25.93 -1.04
N VAL A 239 -5.37 25.01 -1.15
CA VAL A 239 -5.87 24.46 -2.43
C VAL A 239 -7.39 24.53 -2.39
N ASP A 240 -8.00 25.14 -3.40
CA ASP A 240 -9.45 25.38 -3.49
C ASP A 240 -10.07 26.01 -2.22
N GLY A 241 -9.32 26.89 -1.55
CA GLY A 241 -9.76 27.61 -0.34
C GLY A 241 -9.64 26.82 0.97
N ASP A 242 -9.27 25.55 0.92
CA ASP A 242 -8.98 24.75 2.11
C ASP A 242 -7.47 24.70 2.40
N LEU A 243 -7.08 24.56 3.66
CA LEU A 243 -5.70 24.43 4.10
C LEU A 243 -5.30 22.95 4.11
N HIS A 244 -4.21 22.61 3.43
CA HIS A 244 -3.71 21.26 3.25
C HIS A 244 -2.32 21.05 3.86
N MET A 245 -2.06 19.80 4.24
CA MET A 245 -0.79 19.29 4.74
C MET A 245 -0.56 17.86 4.20
N ASP A 246 0.65 17.33 4.40
CA ASP A 246 1.05 16.01 3.92
C ASP A 246 0.04 14.91 4.31
N GLY A 247 -0.32 14.11 3.31
CA GLY A 247 -1.33 13.06 3.45
C GLY A 247 -0.92 11.90 4.35
N GLY A 248 0.38 11.76 4.66
CA GLY A 248 0.89 10.70 5.53
C GLY A 248 0.23 10.71 6.90
N ILE A 249 -0.18 11.89 7.39
CA ILE A 249 -0.80 12.07 8.72
C ILE A 249 -2.14 11.33 8.81
N VAL A 250 -2.86 11.22 7.69
CA VAL A 250 -4.20 10.64 7.63
C VAL A 250 -4.19 9.27 6.93
N SER A 251 -3.49 9.13 5.82
CA SER A 251 -3.37 7.88 5.08
C SER A 251 -2.10 7.87 4.24
N ASN A 252 -1.09 7.15 4.73
CA ASN A 252 0.19 7.05 4.05
C ASN A 252 0.17 6.12 2.83
N LEU A 253 -0.73 5.13 2.81
CA LEU A 253 -0.77 4.09 1.78
C LEU A 253 -2.18 4.02 1.16
N PRO A 254 -2.40 4.68 0.01
CA PRO A 254 -3.74 4.85 -0.57
C PRO A 254 -4.21 3.67 -1.41
N ALA A 255 -3.96 2.42 -1.00
CA ALA A 255 -4.36 1.23 -1.74
C ALA A 255 -5.89 1.09 -1.85
N TRP A 256 -6.61 1.48 -0.79
CA TRP A 256 -8.07 1.50 -0.70
C TRP A 256 -8.71 2.45 -1.72
N SER A 257 -7.93 3.41 -2.24
CA SER A 257 -8.49 4.38 -3.17
C SER A 257 -8.96 3.73 -4.47
N PHE A 258 -8.47 2.53 -4.81
CA PHE A 258 -8.82 1.76 -6.01
C PHE A 258 -9.87 0.66 -5.80
N ASP A 259 -10.61 0.68 -4.68
CA ASP A 259 -11.56 -0.40 -4.38
C ASP A 259 -12.65 -0.56 -5.45
N GLU A 260 -13.22 0.54 -5.94
CA GLU A 260 -14.25 0.50 -6.99
C GLU A 260 -13.68 0.04 -8.34
N GLU A 261 -12.51 0.54 -8.75
CA GLU A 261 -11.88 0.08 -10.00
C GLU A 261 -11.49 -1.38 -9.97
N ARG A 262 -11.13 -1.91 -8.79
CA ARG A 262 -10.82 -3.32 -8.57
C ARG A 262 -12.06 -4.21 -8.69
N GLU A 263 -13.24 -3.69 -8.33
CA GLU A 263 -14.50 -4.40 -8.56
C GLU A 263 -14.88 -4.43 -10.04
N LEU A 264 -14.55 -3.38 -10.79
CA LEU A 264 -14.79 -3.30 -12.23
C LEU A 264 -13.78 -4.11 -13.07
N ASP A 265 -12.54 -4.26 -12.58
CA ASP A 265 -11.45 -5.01 -13.23
C ASP A 265 -10.87 -6.07 -12.27
N PRO A 266 -11.57 -7.20 -12.07
CA PRO A 266 -11.20 -8.21 -11.08
C PRO A 266 -9.87 -8.93 -11.38
N ASP A 267 -9.40 -8.88 -12.64
CA ASP A 267 -8.13 -9.47 -13.07
C ASP A 267 -6.94 -8.54 -12.81
N ALA A 268 -7.17 -7.25 -12.52
CA ALA A 268 -6.11 -6.30 -12.22
C ALA A 268 -5.61 -6.43 -10.78
N ILE A 269 -4.29 -6.54 -10.63
CA ILE A 269 -3.63 -6.68 -9.33
C ILE A 269 -3.48 -5.29 -8.70
N THR A 270 -3.84 -5.14 -7.43
CA THR A 270 -3.53 -3.92 -6.68
C THR A 270 -2.24 -4.13 -5.88
N LEU A 271 -1.20 -3.35 -6.16
CA LEU A 271 0.08 -3.38 -5.47
C LEU A 271 0.23 -2.15 -4.58
N ALA A 272 0.44 -2.37 -3.29
CA ALA A 272 0.67 -1.34 -2.29
C ALA A 272 2.15 -1.37 -1.88
N ILE A 273 2.90 -0.32 -2.23
CA ILE A 273 4.34 -0.23 -1.99
C ILE A 273 4.58 0.61 -0.76
N GLU A 274 5.18 0.00 0.25
CA GLU A 274 5.51 0.61 1.52
C GLU A 274 7.02 0.62 1.75
N ILE A 275 7.50 1.71 2.34
CA ILE A 275 8.91 1.85 2.68
C ILE A 275 9.08 1.79 4.19
N GLN A 276 9.87 0.83 4.66
CA GLN A 276 10.28 0.67 6.05
C GLN A 276 11.74 1.07 6.23
N THR A 277 12.08 1.48 7.44
CA THR A 277 13.48 1.77 7.80
C THR A 277 14.08 0.50 8.39
N ALA A 278 15.21 0.03 7.85
CA ALA A 278 15.79 -1.28 8.13
C ALA A 278 16.27 -1.48 9.59
N THR A 279 16.24 -0.45 10.44
CA THR A 279 16.66 -0.51 11.86
C THR A 279 16.00 0.70 12.55
N GLU A 280 15.36 0.62 13.73
CA GLU A 280 15.66 -0.15 14.94
C GLU A 280 14.40 -0.20 15.81
N ARG A 281 14.20 -1.25 16.63
CA ARG A 281 13.46 -1.12 17.89
C ARG A 281 14.16 -0.05 18.73
N ARG A 282 13.88 1.23 18.48
CA ARG A 282 14.35 2.31 19.33
C ARG A 282 13.67 2.12 20.67
N LEU A 283 14.42 1.63 21.65
CA LEU A 283 14.14 1.90 23.05
C LEU A 283 13.87 3.40 23.13
N LEU A 284 12.61 3.77 23.34
CA LEU A 284 12.18 5.17 23.42
C LEU A 284 12.98 5.82 24.56
N SER A 285 14.06 6.53 24.23
CA SER A 285 14.62 7.52 25.13
C SER A 285 13.52 8.55 25.42
N LYS A 286 13.32 8.91 26.69
CA LYS A 286 12.29 9.86 27.16
C LYS A 286 12.28 11.20 26.38
N PHE A 287 13.36 11.51 25.66
CA PHE A 287 13.56 12.75 24.92
C PHE A 287 13.28 12.66 23.40
N ASN A 288 13.11 11.47 22.80
CA ASN A 288 12.87 11.31 21.35
C ASN A 288 11.38 11.18 20.95
N TRP A 289 10.45 11.53 21.86
CA TRP A 289 9.02 11.27 21.67
C TRP A 289 8.37 12.08 20.55
N LEU A 290 8.81 13.33 20.29
CA LEU A 290 8.20 14.18 19.26
C LEU A 290 8.47 13.66 17.84
N ALA A 291 9.70 13.24 17.56
CA ALA A 291 10.06 12.60 16.30
C ALA A 291 9.31 11.27 16.11
N ALA A 292 9.19 10.49 17.19
CA ALA A 292 8.40 9.27 17.21
C ALA A 292 6.89 9.53 17.02
N PHE A 293 6.36 10.64 17.55
CA PHE A 293 4.97 11.05 17.36
C PHE A 293 4.69 11.43 15.92
N ILE A 294 5.55 12.25 15.30
CA ILE A 294 5.41 12.61 13.87
C ILE A 294 5.54 11.36 13.00
N GLN A 295 6.52 10.49 13.25
CA GLN A 295 6.66 9.23 12.51
C GLN A 295 5.46 8.30 12.72
N THR A 296 4.95 8.18 13.94
CA THR A 296 3.77 7.35 14.23
C THR A 296 2.51 7.92 13.58
N GLY A 297 2.33 9.24 13.59
CA GLY A 297 1.23 9.90 12.89
C GLY A 297 1.31 9.71 11.37
N LEU A 298 2.53 9.82 10.81
CA LEU A 298 2.76 9.68 9.36
C LEU A 298 2.76 8.23 8.85
N PHE A 299 3.15 7.25 9.68
CA PHE A 299 3.40 5.88 9.23
C PHE A 299 2.63 4.80 10.00
N GLY A 300 2.04 5.14 11.16
CA GLY A 300 1.33 4.19 12.02
C GLY A 300 -0.06 3.77 11.52
N SER A 301 -0.64 4.48 10.55
CA SER A 301 -1.95 4.15 9.97
C SER A 301 -1.88 3.15 8.81
N SER A 302 -0.69 2.82 8.32
CA SER A 302 -0.47 2.00 7.11
C SER A 302 -1.11 0.61 7.21
N GLU A 303 -1.07 -0.02 8.38
CA GLU A 303 -1.66 -1.35 8.61
C GLU A 303 -3.20 -1.33 8.62
N LEU A 304 -3.82 -0.23 9.06
CA LEU A 304 -5.27 -0.04 8.99
C LEU A 304 -5.75 0.18 7.54
N ASN A 305 -4.96 0.92 6.75
CA ASN A 305 -5.30 1.23 5.36
C ASN A 305 -5.28 -0.02 4.44
N LEU A 306 -4.41 -0.99 4.72
CA LEU A 306 -4.35 -2.24 3.95
C LEU A 306 -5.50 -3.19 4.26
N ARG A 307 -6.01 -3.19 5.49
CA ARG A 307 -7.20 -3.99 5.85
C ARG A 307 -8.45 -3.53 5.10
N ALA A 308 -8.51 -2.26 4.71
CA ALA A 308 -9.61 -1.71 3.92
C ALA A 308 -9.53 -2.10 2.43
N ALA A 309 -8.32 -2.20 1.87
CA ALA A 309 -8.08 -2.35 0.43
C ALA A 309 -8.22 -3.80 -0.10
N GLY A 310 -9.23 -4.57 0.34
CA GLY A 310 -9.36 -6.02 0.12
C GLY A 310 -8.90 -6.49 -1.28
N ARG A 311 -7.93 -7.43 -1.32
CA ARG A 311 -7.18 -7.92 -2.51
C ARG A 311 -5.95 -7.08 -2.96
N ALA A 312 -5.45 -6.16 -2.14
CA ALA A 312 -4.15 -5.53 -2.38
C ALA A 312 -2.98 -6.37 -1.86
N GLU A 313 -1.96 -6.58 -2.70
CA GLU A 313 -0.67 -7.17 -2.33
C GLU A 313 0.26 -6.08 -1.78
N ARG A 314 0.97 -6.36 -0.68
CA ARG A 314 1.83 -5.37 0.00
C ARG A 314 3.30 -5.67 -0.28
N LEU A 315 3.99 -4.80 -1.02
CA LEU A 315 5.44 -4.80 -1.17
C LEU A 315 6.09 -3.91 -0.12
N VAL A 316 6.86 -4.52 0.78
CA VAL A 316 7.60 -3.80 1.82
C VAL A 316 9.07 -3.77 1.45
N LEU A 317 9.64 -2.57 1.37
CA LEU A 317 11.06 -2.39 1.10
C LEU A 317 11.75 -1.73 2.29
N SER A 318 12.88 -2.31 2.69
CA SER A 318 13.69 -1.84 3.80
C SER A 318 14.84 -0.98 3.28
N THR A 319 15.05 0.18 3.88
CA THR A 319 16.19 1.07 3.58
C THR A 319 16.84 1.62 4.83
N SER A 320 18.13 1.95 4.73
CA SER A 320 18.86 2.70 5.75
C SER A 320 18.59 4.21 5.70
N LEU A 321 17.96 4.71 4.63
CA LEU A 321 17.75 6.14 4.41
C LEU A 321 16.82 6.77 5.46
N SER A 322 17.19 7.97 5.91
CA SER A 322 16.32 8.78 6.76
C SER A 322 15.37 9.67 5.94
N LEU A 323 14.26 10.10 6.54
CA LEU A 323 13.20 10.86 5.86
C LEU A 323 13.68 12.18 5.23
N LEU A 324 14.71 12.82 5.81
CA LEU A 324 15.24 14.12 5.41
C LEU A 324 16.64 14.03 4.77
N GLN A 325 17.08 12.86 4.32
CA GLN A 325 18.41 12.64 3.73
C GLN A 325 18.46 13.03 2.24
N PHE A 326 18.27 14.32 1.95
CA PHE A 326 18.30 14.86 0.58
C PHE A 326 19.73 15.22 0.10
N ASP A 327 20.75 14.83 0.86
CA ASP A 327 22.17 15.12 0.66
C ASP A 327 22.98 13.91 0.14
N LEU A 328 22.30 12.90 -0.42
CA LEU A 328 22.96 11.75 -1.04
C LEU A 328 23.81 12.15 -2.26
N THR A 329 24.91 11.43 -2.43
CA THR A 329 25.69 11.46 -3.68
C THR A 329 24.94 10.71 -4.79
N ALA A 330 25.23 11.02 -6.06
CA ALA A 330 24.63 10.32 -7.18
C ALA A 330 24.88 8.80 -7.13
N ALA A 331 26.10 8.38 -6.75
CA ALA A 331 26.44 6.96 -6.61
C ALA A 331 25.62 6.26 -5.51
N GLN A 332 25.44 6.90 -4.36
CA GLN A 332 24.59 6.35 -3.28
C GLN A 332 23.12 6.27 -3.70
N ALA A 333 22.62 7.29 -4.40
CA ALA A 333 21.24 7.29 -4.87
C ALA A 333 21.00 6.16 -5.89
N ILE A 334 21.94 5.94 -6.82
CA ILE A 334 21.89 4.85 -7.78
C ILE A 334 21.90 3.50 -7.05
N GLN A 335 22.82 3.31 -6.10
CA GLN A 335 22.92 2.07 -5.34
C GLN A 335 21.62 1.72 -4.60
N GLU A 336 21.00 2.70 -3.92
CA GLU A 336 19.72 2.49 -3.21
C GLU A 336 18.58 2.12 -4.19
N VAL A 337 18.58 2.68 -5.40
CA VAL A 337 17.59 2.33 -6.44
C VAL A 337 17.83 0.92 -6.98
N GLU A 338 19.08 0.51 -7.23
CA GLU A 338 19.43 -0.83 -7.69
C GLU A 338 19.16 -1.92 -6.63
N ASP A 339 19.42 -1.61 -5.36
CA ASP A 339 19.10 -2.50 -4.23
C ASP A 339 17.57 -2.69 -4.12
N ALA A 340 16.81 -1.59 -4.22
CA ALA A 340 15.35 -1.62 -4.22
C ALA A 340 14.77 -2.38 -5.41
N GLU A 341 15.34 -2.19 -6.61
CA GLU A 341 14.96 -2.93 -7.82
C GLU A 341 15.16 -4.42 -7.64
N ARG A 342 16.35 -4.86 -7.18
CA ARG A 342 16.64 -6.27 -6.95
C ARG A 342 15.69 -6.89 -5.93
N ALA A 343 15.44 -6.21 -4.82
CA ALA A 343 14.48 -6.67 -3.81
C ALA A 343 13.06 -6.78 -4.40
N ALA A 344 12.61 -5.76 -5.14
CA ALA A 344 11.30 -5.77 -5.77
C ALA A 344 11.16 -6.87 -6.83
N LEU A 345 12.18 -7.09 -7.66
CA LEU A 345 12.17 -8.14 -8.68
C LEU A 345 11.93 -9.52 -8.04
N VAL A 346 12.63 -9.84 -6.95
CA VAL A 346 12.48 -11.13 -6.24
C VAL A 346 11.06 -11.32 -5.74
N SER A 347 10.50 -10.31 -5.05
CA SER A 347 9.13 -10.39 -4.53
C SER A 347 8.08 -10.43 -5.65
N LEU A 348 8.24 -9.64 -6.71
CA LEU A 348 7.31 -9.60 -7.84
C LEU A 348 7.32 -10.91 -8.63
N ASP A 349 8.47 -11.54 -8.89
CA ASP A 349 8.50 -12.83 -9.58
C ASP A 349 7.80 -13.94 -8.80
N LYS A 350 8.02 -13.93 -7.49
CA LYS A 350 7.37 -14.85 -6.57
C LYS A 350 5.85 -14.67 -6.59
N TRP A 351 5.35 -13.44 -6.56
CA TRP A 351 3.92 -13.15 -6.45
C TRP A 351 3.16 -13.18 -7.76
N LEU A 352 3.75 -12.71 -8.86
CA LEU A 352 3.04 -12.56 -10.14
C LEU A 352 3.07 -13.83 -10.97
N PHE A 353 4.18 -14.56 -10.92
CA PHE A 353 4.40 -15.72 -11.76
C PHE A 353 4.38 -17.01 -10.95
N ARG A 354 5.33 -17.19 -10.02
CA ARG A 354 5.56 -18.50 -9.40
C ARG A 354 4.36 -18.99 -8.58
N ARG A 355 3.85 -18.18 -7.66
CA ARG A 355 2.72 -18.59 -6.80
C ARG A 355 1.41 -18.81 -7.58
N PRO A 356 0.93 -17.85 -8.41
CA PRO A 356 -0.34 -18.04 -9.10
C PRO A 356 -0.29 -19.17 -10.12
N GLU A 357 0.84 -19.34 -10.82
CA GLU A 357 1.03 -20.45 -11.74
C GLU A 357 1.04 -21.80 -11.01
N ALA A 358 1.77 -21.89 -9.89
CA ALA A 358 1.77 -23.07 -9.03
C ALA A 358 0.34 -23.46 -8.60
N TYR A 359 -0.44 -22.51 -8.06
CA TYR A 359 -1.81 -22.78 -7.64
C TYR A 359 -2.78 -23.08 -8.80
N ARG A 360 -2.66 -22.39 -9.94
CA ARG A 360 -3.49 -22.69 -11.12
C ARG A 360 -3.17 -24.04 -11.72
N ASN A 361 -1.90 -24.39 -11.83
CA ASN A 361 -1.47 -25.72 -12.27
C ASN A 361 -1.95 -26.77 -11.28
N ALA A 362 -1.91 -26.49 -9.97
CA ALA A 362 -2.49 -27.35 -8.96
C ALA A 362 -3.98 -27.61 -9.20
N CYS A 363 -4.79 -26.55 -9.35
CA CYS A 363 -6.22 -26.71 -9.66
C CYS A 363 -6.45 -27.52 -10.95
N LYS A 364 -5.65 -27.30 -12.00
CA LYS A 364 -5.75 -28.05 -13.26
C LYS A 364 -5.40 -29.53 -13.09
N THR A 365 -4.30 -29.82 -12.41
CA THR A 365 -3.85 -31.20 -12.15
C THR A 365 -4.86 -31.92 -11.26
N THR A 366 -5.30 -31.31 -10.16
CA THR A 366 -6.34 -31.89 -9.29
C THR A 366 -7.64 -32.11 -10.06
N LYS A 367 -8.04 -31.18 -10.94
CA LYS A 367 -9.23 -31.41 -11.78
C LYS A 367 -9.03 -32.63 -12.68
N ALA A 368 -7.90 -32.73 -13.38
CA ALA A 368 -7.62 -33.86 -14.25
C ALA A 368 -7.59 -35.20 -13.48
N LEU A 369 -7.03 -35.21 -12.26
CA LEU A 369 -7.07 -36.37 -11.37
C LEU A 369 -8.50 -36.73 -10.95
N VAL A 370 -9.32 -35.73 -10.59
CA VAL A 370 -10.72 -35.95 -10.25
C VAL A 370 -11.49 -36.49 -11.46
N ASP A 371 -11.33 -35.88 -12.63
CA ASP A 371 -11.97 -36.34 -13.86
C ASP A 371 -11.63 -37.81 -14.17
N ASP A 372 -10.35 -38.19 -14.06
CA ASP A 372 -9.88 -39.57 -14.23
C ASP A 372 -10.51 -40.52 -13.20
N VAL A 373 -10.55 -40.14 -11.92
CA VAL A 373 -11.17 -40.98 -10.88
C VAL A 373 -12.66 -41.16 -11.14
N LEU A 374 -13.36 -40.11 -11.57
CA LEU A 374 -14.80 -40.18 -11.87
C LEU A 374 -15.10 -41.02 -13.11
N GLU A 375 -14.27 -40.91 -14.15
CA GLU A 375 -14.41 -41.72 -15.35
C GLU A 375 -14.08 -43.20 -15.06
N THR A 376 -12.98 -43.47 -14.36
CA THR A 376 -12.51 -44.85 -14.13
C THR A 376 -13.34 -45.62 -13.09
N VAL A 377 -13.78 -44.96 -12.02
CA VAL A 377 -14.48 -45.64 -10.91
C VAL A 377 -16.00 -45.61 -11.07
N LEU A 378 -16.54 -44.51 -11.62
CA LEU A 378 -17.99 -44.28 -11.71
C LEU A 378 -18.54 -44.30 -13.15
N ASP A 379 -17.70 -44.52 -14.17
CA ASP A 379 -18.08 -44.52 -15.61
C ASP A 379 -18.83 -43.24 -16.02
N GLN A 380 -18.51 -42.11 -15.38
CA GLN A 380 -19.07 -40.82 -15.74
C GLN A 380 -18.26 -40.21 -16.87
N ARG A 381 -18.82 -40.24 -18.09
CA ARG A 381 -18.21 -39.56 -19.24
C ARG A 381 -18.48 -38.06 -19.17
N ASP A 382 -17.41 -37.26 -19.25
CA ASP A 382 -17.42 -35.79 -19.21
C ASP A 382 -18.06 -35.19 -17.94
N PRO A 383 -17.52 -35.46 -16.74
CA PRO A 383 -18.03 -34.90 -15.52
C PRO A 383 -17.74 -33.38 -15.47
N ARG A 384 -18.79 -32.58 -15.24
CA ARG A 384 -18.62 -31.14 -15.00
C ARG A 384 -18.06 -30.93 -13.58
N VAL A 385 -16.74 -30.91 -13.46
CA VAL A 385 -16.00 -30.74 -12.18
C VAL A 385 -15.37 -29.37 -12.08
N ARG A 386 -15.50 -28.74 -10.91
CA ARG A 386 -14.74 -27.56 -10.52
C ARG A 386 -13.75 -27.95 -9.45
N VAL A 387 -12.57 -27.37 -9.52
CA VAL A 387 -11.63 -27.37 -8.40
C VAL A 387 -11.31 -25.92 -8.07
N ALA A 388 -11.41 -25.57 -6.79
CA ALA A 388 -11.06 -24.24 -6.29
C ALA A 388 -10.26 -24.32 -5.00
N ILE A 389 -9.35 -23.37 -4.81
CA ILE A 389 -8.57 -23.23 -3.58
C ILE A 389 -9.12 -22.08 -2.77
N ALA A 390 -9.60 -22.38 -1.56
CA ALA A 390 -10.03 -21.43 -0.55
C ALA A 390 -8.90 -21.15 0.44
N ILE A 391 -8.59 -19.87 0.65
CA ILE A 391 -7.50 -19.39 1.52
C ILE A 391 -8.05 -18.31 2.46
N PRO A 392 -7.71 -18.29 3.77
CA PRO A 392 -8.06 -17.18 4.63
C PRO A 392 -7.32 -15.90 4.20
N ASP A 393 -8.02 -14.77 4.15
CA ASP A 393 -7.36 -13.47 3.99
C ASP A 393 -6.59 -13.10 5.27
N LYS A 394 -5.44 -12.44 5.15
CA LYS A 394 -4.62 -12.05 6.30
C LYS A 394 -5.44 -11.18 7.28
N GLY A 395 -5.57 -11.64 8.52
CA GLY A 395 -6.35 -10.95 9.56
C GLY A 395 -7.87 -11.23 9.55
N PHE A 396 -8.35 -12.08 8.63
CA PHE A 396 -9.73 -12.56 8.61
C PHE A 396 -9.81 -13.93 9.28
N PHE A 397 -10.73 -14.07 10.24
CA PHE A 397 -10.88 -15.30 11.04
C PHE A 397 -12.22 -16.01 10.85
N LYS A 398 -13.13 -15.45 10.04
CA LYS A 398 -14.50 -15.93 9.88
C LYS A 398 -14.86 -16.31 8.44
N SER A 399 -13.91 -16.22 7.52
CA SER A 399 -14.16 -16.48 6.11
C SER A 399 -12.91 -16.94 5.38
N LEU A 400 -13.12 -17.82 4.41
CA LEU A 400 -12.16 -18.23 3.40
C LEU A 400 -12.51 -17.52 2.09
N ARG A 401 -11.51 -17.17 1.28
CA ARG A 401 -11.71 -16.62 -0.05
C ARG A 401 -11.30 -17.64 -1.09
N LEU A 402 -12.16 -17.93 -2.05
CA LEU A 402 -11.78 -18.71 -3.23
C LEU A 402 -10.78 -17.87 -4.03
N ARG A 403 -9.55 -18.32 -4.22
CA ARG A 403 -8.47 -17.54 -4.85
C ARG A 403 -8.11 -18.02 -6.25
N TYR A 404 -8.19 -19.33 -6.47
CA TYR A 404 -7.85 -19.96 -7.73
C TYR A 404 -8.90 -21.01 -8.04
N SER A 405 -9.33 -21.12 -9.29
CA SER A 405 -10.26 -22.18 -9.69
C SER A 405 -10.08 -22.62 -11.15
N THR A 406 -10.51 -23.85 -11.45
CA THR A 406 -10.50 -24.46 -12.79
C THR A 406 -11.75 -25.32 -12.98
N GLY A 407 -12.25 -25.42 -14.22
CA GLY A 407 -13.23 -26.43 -14.63
C GLY A 407 -14.64 -25.93 -14.91
N TYR A 408 -14.87 -24.62 -14.79
CA TYR A 408 -16.14 -23.94 -15.11
C TYR A 408 -15.89 -22.53 -15.64
N ASP A 409 -15.24 -22.45 -16.80
CA ASP A 409 -14.70 -21.20 -17.36
C ASP A 409 -15.77 -20.13 -17.69
N SER A 410 -17.06 -20.49 -17.64
CA SER A 410 -18.19 -19.56 -17.80
C SER A 410 -18.60 -18.82 -16.52
N TYR A 411 -18.02 -19.17 -15.36
CA TYR A 411 -18.33 -18.57 -14.07
C TYR A 411 -17.06 -18.10 -13.36
N HIS A 412 -16.90 -16.79 -13.23
CA HIS A 412 -15.86 -16.20 -12.40
C HIS A 412 -16.36 -16.05 -10.97
N ASP A 413 -15.94 -16.93 -10.08
CA ASP A 413 -16.18 -16.87 -8.64
C ASP A 413 -14.90 -16.73 -7.82
N GLU A 414 -13.77 -16.46 -8.50
CA GLU A 414 -12.55 -16.03 -7.86
C GLU A 414 -12.80 -14.75 -7.05
N GLY A 415 -12.43 -14.85 -5.79
CA GLY A 415 -12.63 -13.85 -4.77
C GLY A 415 -13.97 -13.90 -4.04
N LEU A 416 -14.82 -14.92 -4.29
CA LEU A 416 -15.99 -15.21 -3.45
C LEU A 416 -15.57 -15.53 -2.02
N LEU A 417 -16.26 -14.94 -1.04
CA LEU A 417 -16.04 -15.20 0.38
C LEU A 417 -16.99 -16.30 0.87
N VAL A 418 -16.39 -17.38 1.36
CA VAL A 418 -17.05 -18.53 1.99
C VAL A 418 -16.95 -18.37 3.51
N PRO A 419 -18.07 -18.20 4.24
CA PRO A 419 -18.02 -18.10 5.70
C PRO A 419 -17.52 -19.42 6.30
N ILE A 420 -16.70 -19.32 7.36
CA ILE A 420 -16.23 -20.50 8.08
C ILE A 420 -17.39 -21.17 8.81
N ASP A 421 -18.26 -20.37 9.41
CA ASP A 421 -19.47 -20.86 10.06
C ASP A 421 -20.54 -21.20 9.01
N GLY A 422 -21.10 -22.40 9.11
CA GLY A 422 -22.23 -22.82 8.29
C GLY A 422 -21.90 -23.18 6.84
N THR A 423 -20.66 -23.55 6.54
CA THR A 423 -20.29 -24.14 5.23
C THR A 423 -19.38 -25.35 5.38
N ILE A 424 -19.53 -26.34 4.49
CA ILE A 424 -18.69 -27.53 4.48
C ILE A 424 -17.20 -27.19 4.36
N ALA A 425 -16.82 -26.22 3.53
CA ALA A 425 -15.44 -25.77 3.40
C ALA A 425 -14.89 -25.16 4.70
N GLY A 426 -15.72 -24.38 5.40
CA GLY A 426 -15.39 -23.82 6.71
C GLY A 426 -15.25 -24.87 7.81
N HIS A 427 -16.10 -25.89 7.81
CA HIS A 427 -15.99 -27.01 8.73
C HIS A 427 -14.74 -27.85 8.45
N ALA A 428 -14.49 -28.21 7.20
CA ALA A 428 -13.28 -28.94 6.79
C ALA A 428 -12.00 -28.19 7.18
N TRP A 429 -12.01 -26.85 7.06
CA TRP A 429 -10.92 -26.00 7.51
C TRP A 429 -10.66 -26.10 9.01
N LEU A 430 -11.71 -26.03 9.83
CA LEU A 430 -11.61 -26.04 11.28
C LEU A 430 -11.24 -27.42 11.83
N SER A 431 -11.87 -28.48 11.32
CA SER A 431 -11.60 -29.84 11.77
C SER A 431 -10.26 -30.37 11.25
N GLY A 432 -9.86 -29.96 10.04
CA GLY A 432 -8.75 -30.58 9.33
C GLY A 432 -9.13 -31.91 8.67
N ASP A 433 -10.42 -32.26 8.67
CA ASP A 433 -10.95 -33.46 8.06
C ASP A 433 -11.52 -33.17 6.66
N THR A 434 -11.36 -34.13 5.76
CA THR A 434 -12.00 -34.08 4.44
C THR A 434 -13.49 -34.33 4.60
N LEU A 435 -14.31 -33.43 4.06
CA LEU A 435 -15.77 -33.51 4.14
C LEU A 435 -16.39 -33.64 2.76
N PHE A 436 -17.35 -34.54 2.61
CA PHE A 436 -18.07 -34.79 1.37
C PHE A 436 -19.58 -34.67 1.61
N GLU A 437 -20.28 -33.95 0.73
CA GLU A 437 -21.72 -33.76 0.81
C GLU A 437 -22.38 -33.86 -0.57
N ILE A 438 -23.58 -34.43 -0.61
CA ILE A 438 -24.42 -34.52 -1.81
C ILE A 438 -25.60 -33.55 -1.63
N ALA A 439 -25.91 -32.76 -2.66
CA ALA A 439 -27.01 -31.81 -2.62
C ALA A 439 -28.37 -32.54 -2.47
N PRO A 440 -29.32 -31.97 -1.69
CA PRO A 440 -29.27 -30.66 -1.04
C PRO A 440 -28.39 -30.65 0.22
N LEU A 441 -27.64 -29.55 0.40
CA LEU A 441 -26.81 -29.36 1.60
C LEU A 441 -27.68 -29.41 2.88
N PRO A 442 -27.24 -30.14 3.92
CA PRO A 442 -27.84 -30.13 5.26
C PRO A 442 -28.04 -28.71 5.80
N GLN A 443 -29.08 -28.50 6.61
CA GLN A 443 -29.45 -27.18 7.12
C GLN A 443 -28.30 -26.49 7.89
N GLU A 444 -27.46 -27.25 8.57
CA GLU A 444 -26.26 -26.76 9.27
C GLU A 444 -25.18 -26.17 8.34
N PHE A 445 -25.09 -26.62 7.08
CA PHE A 445 -24.17 -26.09 6.08
C PHE A 445 -24.85 -25.13 5.08
N ARG A 446 -26.12 -24.80 5.32
CA ARG A 446 -26.82 -23.80 4.53
C ARG A 446 -26.44 -22.43 5.05
N MET A 447 -25.96 -21.60 4.12
CA MET A 447 -25.79 -20.17 4.36
C MET A 447 -27.16 -19.49 4.44
N ASP A 448 -27.91 -19.71 5.51
CA ASP A 448 -29.23 -19.11 5.75
C ASP A 448 -29.11 -17.63 6.20
N GLY A 449 -30.22 -16.92 6.34
CA GLY A 449 -30.24 -15.50 6.77
C GLY A 449 -30.18 -14.45 5.64
N PRO A 450 -30.61 -13.20 5.90
CA PRO A 450 -30.60 -12.12 4.91
C PRO A 450 -29.18 -11.71 4.46
N GLU A 451 -28.17 -11.83 5.31
CA GLU A 451 -26.77 -11.48 5.08
C GLU A 451 -26.11 -12.33 3.99
N ASN A 452 -26.56 -13.58 3.81
CA ASN A 452 -26.03 -14.49 2.81
C ASN A 452 -26.79 -14.45 1.48
N ARG A 453 -27.77 -13.54 1.31
CA ARG A 453 -28.64 -13.49 0.12
C ARG A 453 -27.88 -13.37 -1.19
N LEU A 454 -26.90 -12.46 -1.28
CA LEU A 454 -26.10 -12.26 -2.49
C LEU A 454 -25.17 -13.46 -2.75
N ARG A 455 -24.58 -14.03 -1.68
CA ARG A 455 -23.73 -15.23 -1.78
C ARG A 455 -24.52 -16.45 -2.27
N ARG A 456 -25.75 -16.65 -1.79
CA ARG A 456 -26.63 -17.71 -2.30
C ARG A 456 -26.98 -17.54 -3.78
N LYS A 457 -27.08 -16.29 -4.27
CA LYS A 457 -27.27 -16.02 -5.71
C LYS A 457 -26.01 -16.31 -6.53
N ALA A 458 -24.83 -16.09 -5.94
CA ALA A 458 -23.54 -16.40 -6.57
C ALA A 458 -23.19 -17.90 -6.48
N ALA A 459 -23.73 -18.61 -5.48
CA ALA A 459 -23.57 -20.05 -5.35
C ALA A 459 -24.28 -20.80 -6.48
N ARG A 460 -23.63 -21.85 -6.98
CA ARG A 460 -24.07 -22.62 -8.13
C ARG A 460 -25.31 -23.46 -7.80
N GLN A 461 -26.41 -23.19 -8.51
CA GLN A 461 -27.67 -23.93 -8.36
C GLN A 461 -27.62 -25.32 -9.02
N ASP A 462 -26.69 -25.55 -9.95
CA ASP A 462 -26.53 -26.82 -10.66
C ASP A 462 -25.62 -27.82 -9.93
N LEU A 463 -25.12 -27.45 -8.76
CA LEU A 463 -24.24 -28.29 -7.96
C LEU A 463 -24.95 -29.53 -7.43
N LYS A 464 -24.35 -30.71 -7.64
CA LYS A 464 -24.88 -32.00 -7.17
C LYS A 464 -24.12 -32.57 -5.98
N TRP A 465 -22.83 -32.30 -5.84
CA TRP A 465 -22.02 -32.71 -4.68
C TRP A 465 -20.82 -31.80 -4.51
N MET A 466 -20.26 -31.79 -3.31
CA MET A 466 -19.07 -31.02 -2.94
C MET A 466 -18.16 -31.87 -2.05
N LEU A 467 -16.87 -31.85 -2.34
CA LEU A 467 -15.79 -32.42 -1.54
C LEU A 467 -14.86 -31.29 -1.11
N CYS A 468 -14.59 -31.15 0.18
CA CYS A 468 -13.64 -30.19 0.71
C CYS A 468 -12.47 -30.93 1.34
N VAL A 469 -11.29 -30.82 0.73
CA VAL A 469 -10.05 -31.44 1.19
C VAL A 469 -9.17 -30.36 1.84
N PRO A 470 -9.00 -30.38 3.17
CA PRO A 470 -8.06 -29.49 3.84
C PRO A 470 -6.63 -29.97 3.62
N ILE A 471 -5.77 -29.02 3.25
CA ILE A 471 -4.33 -29.21 3.06
C ILE A 471 -3.63 -28.47 4.19
N SER A 472 -2.73 -29.15 4.90
CA SER A 472 -1.89 -28.53 5.94
C SER A 472 -0.41 -28.77 5.66
N ILE A 473 0.41 -27.77 5.94
CA ILE A 473 1.86 -27.89 5.99
C ILE A 473 2.24 -28.43 7.39
N GLY A 474 3.05 -29.48 7.46
CA GLY A 474 3.38 -30.17 8.71
C GLY A 474 4.14 -29.29 9.72
N GLY A 475 3.95 -29.53 11.02
CA GLY A 475 4.68 -28.86 12.12
C GLY A 475 4.05 -27.57 12.68
N ASP A 476 2.97 -27.10 12.05
CA ASP A 476 2.09 -26.00 12.48
C ASP A 476 2.73 -24.63 12.69
N LYS A 477 3.43 -24.05 11.70
CA LYS A 477 3.35 -22.57 11.56
C LYS A 477 3.04 -22.04 10.14
N ARG A 478 2.12 -22.76 9.45
CA ARG A 478 1.04 -22.31 8.51
C ARG A 478 1.47 -21.67 7.16
N PRO A 479 0.85 -22.02 6.01
CA PRO A 479 -0.61 -21.90 5.82
C PRO A 479 -1.33 -23.20 5.43
N ARG A 480 -2.55 -23.37 5.97
CA ARG A 480 -3.51 -24.39 5.51
C ARG A 480 -4.28 -23.84 4.31
N PHE A 481 -4.81 -24.72 3.45
CA PHE A 481 -5.70 -24.37 2.33
C PHE A 481 -6.89 -25.34 2.31
N VAL A 482 -8.06 -24.91 1.80
CA VAL A 482 -9.16 -25.85 1.51
C VAL A 482 -9.30 -25.99 0.01
N VAL A 483 -9.16 -27.19 -0.51
CA VAL A 483 -9.49 -27.51 -1.90
C VAL A 483 -10.97 -27.89 -1.94
N GLN A 484 -11.78 -27.05 -2.56
CA GLN A 484 -13.20 -27.30 -2.80
C GLN A 484 -13.36 -27.88 -4.21
N ILE A 485 -13.82 -29.12 -4.27
CA ILE A 485 -14.10 -29.86 -5.50
C ILE A 485 -15.61 -30.03 -5.60
N ASP A 486 -16.19 -29.64 -6.71
CA ASP A 486 -17.64 -29.54 -6.83
C ASP A 486 -18.09 -30.08 -8.20
N GLY A 487 -19.17 -30.87 -8.22
CA GLY A 487 -19.58 -31.62 -9.40
C GLY A 487 -21.02 -31.41 -9.81
N GLY A 488 -21.27 -31.44 -11.13
CA GLY A 488 -22.59 -31.22 -11.73
C GLY A 488 -23.43 -32.49 -11.95
N ASN A 489 -22.86 -33.67 -11.72
CA ASN A 489 -23.53 -34.97 -11.87
C ASN A 489 -23.82 -35.60 -10.51
N VAL A 490 -24.90 -36.35 -10.37
CA VAL A 490 -25.25 -37.04 -9.12
C VAL A 490 -24.28 -38.20 -8.87
N MET A 491 -23.74 -38.31 -7.66
CA MET A 491 -22.91 -39.45 -7.26
C MET A 491 -23.76 -40.66 -6.88
N PRO A 492 -23.39 -41.89 -7.26
CA PRO A 492 -24.05 -43.11 -6.79
C PRO A 492 -23.96 -43.25 -5.26
N GLN A 493 -24.99 -43.76 -4.58
CA GLN A 493 -24.90 -44.02 -3.13
C GLN A 493 -24.41 -45.44 -2.83
N ASP A 494 -23.28 -45.83 -3.41
CA ASP A 494 -22.65 -47.13 -3.19
C ASP A 494 -21.19 -46.99 -2.72
N GLY A 495 -20.58 -48.09 -2.28
CA GLY A 495 -19.20 -48.08 -1.73
C GLY A 495 -18.10 -47.64 -2.72
N ARG A 496 -18.42 -47.43 -4.00
CA ARG A 496 -17.47 -46.88 -4.97
C ARG A 496 -17.22 -45.39 -4.72
N VAL A 497 -18.17 -44.68 -4.11
CA VAL A 497 -18.00 -43.26 -3.77
C VAL A 497 -16.99 -43.07 -2.65
N ASP A 498 -16.99 -43.92 -1.62
CA ASP A 498 -15.95 -43.88 -0.57
C ASP A 498 -14.55 -44.10 -1.16
N THR A 499 -14.46 -44.96 -2.18
CA THR A 499 -13.22 -45.21 -2.92
C THR A 499 -12.80 -43.97 -3.72
N VAL A 500 -13.73 -43.29 -4.38
CA VAL A 500 -13.50 -42.03 -5.11
C VAL A 500 -13.03 -40.93 -4.17
N ILE A 501 -13.72 -40.73 -3.04
CA ILE A 501 -13.39 -39.70 -2.05
C ILE A 501 -11.98 -39.94 -1.50
N THR A 502 -11.68 -41.16 -1.06
CA THR A 502 -10.38 -41.51 -0.49
C THR A 502 -9.25 -41.31 -1.49
N ARG A 503 -9.48 -41.67 -2.77
CA ARG A 503 -8.47 -41.52 -3.82
C ARG A 503 -8.21 -40.05 -4.15
N ILE A 504 -9.27 -39.26 -4.37
CA ILE A 504 -9.16 -37.82 -4.60
C ILE A 504 -8.49 -37.12 -3.41
N GLU A 505 -8.86 -37.49 -2.18
CA GLU A 505 -8.27 -36.94 -0.97
C GLU A 505 -6.77 -37.20 -0.91
N ASN A 506 -6.33 -38.45 -1.11
CA ASN A 506 -4.92 -38.82 -1.05
C ASN A 506 -4.12 -38.10 -2.14
N ASP A 507 -4.62 -38.13 -3.38
CA ASP A 507 -3.94 -37.50 -4.52
C ASP A 507 -3.84 -35.97 -4.33
N ALA A 508 -4.90 -35.34 -3.83
CA ALA A 508 -4.89 -33.91 -3.51
C ALA A 508 -3.93 -33.61 -2.34
N LYS A 509 -3.97 -34.37 -1.25
CA LYS A 509 -3.09 -34.16 -0.09
C LYS A 509 -1.62 -34.34 -0.45
N GLU A 510 -1.28 -35.36 -1.23
CA GLU A 510 0.09 -35.62 -1.68
C GLU A 510 0.58 -34.49 -2.60
N PHE A 511 -0.18 -34.18 -3.65
CA PHE A 511 0.20 -33.15 -4.61
C PHE A 511 0.35 -31.78 -3.96
N PHE A 512 -0.63 -31.37 -3.15
CA PHE A 512 -0.58 -30.08 -2.48
C PHE A 512 0.41 -30.06 -1.31
N GLY A 513 0.74 -31.21 -0.71
CA GLY A 513 1.84 -31.33 0.24
C GLY A 513 3.17 -30.96 -0.42
N LEU A 514 3.48 -31.56 -1.57
CA LEU A 514 4.70 -31.27 -2.34
C LEU A 514 4.74 -29.82 -2.85
N LEU A 515 3.60 -29.32 -3.35
CA LEU A 515 3.47 -27.93 -3.77
C LEU A 515 3.73 -26.97 -2.60
N ALA A 516 3.19 -27.29 -1.42
CA ALA A 516 3.30 -26.46 -0.25
C ALA A 516 4.74 -26.44 0.30
N GLU A 517 5.48 -27.55 0.25
CA GLU A 517 6.91 -27.57 0.57
C GLU A 517 7.69 -26.63 -0.37
N SER A 518 7.45 -26.71 -1.67
CA SER A 518 8.07 -25.82 -2.66
C SER A 518 7.69 -24.34 -2.44
N LEU A 519 6.45 -24.06 -2.05
CA LEU A 519 5.97 -22.71 -1.73
C LEU A 519 6.53 -22.18 -0.40
N HIS A 520 6.75 -23.06 0.57
CA HIS A 520 7.33 -22.72 1.87
C HIS A 520 8.81 -22.36 1.73
N GLU A 521 9.57 -23.08 0.91
CA GLU A 521 10.95 -22.69 0.54
C GLU A 521 11.01 -21.30 -0.11
N LEU A 522 9.98 -20.94 -0.90
CA LEU A 522 9.87 -19.59 -1.44
C LEU A 522 9.58 -18.59 -0.32
N GLU A 523 8.80 -18.92 0.71
CA GLU A 523 8.42 -18.07 1.85
C GLU A 523 9.56 -17.75 2.82
N ASP A 524 10.37 -18.72 3.20
CA ASP A 524 11.49 -18.53 4.14
C ASP A 524 12.61 -17.63 3.58
N SER A 525 12.67 -17.43 2.26
CA SER A 525 13.63 -16.53 1.62
C SER A 525 13.38 -15.03 1.88
N ASP A 526 12.24 -14.65 2.45
CA ASP A 526 11.89 -13.24 2.71
C ASP A 526 12.52 -12.67 4.01
N GLY A 527 13.21 -13.48 4.84
CA GLY A 527 13.93 -12.97 6.02
C GLY A 527 13.10 -12.14 7.01
N LEU A 528 11.76 -12.24 6.94
CA LEU A 528 10.82 -11.33 7.62
C LEU A 528 9.92 -11.99 8.66
N GLU A 529 10.14 -13.27 8.99
CA GLU A 529 9.56 -13.89 10.19
C GLU A 529 10.62 -14.61 11.03
N LYS A 530 11.30 -13.85 11.89
CA LYS A 530 11.74 -14.26 13.22
C LYS A 530 11.51 -13.14 14.24
#